data_AF-A0A7J0CZT2-F1
#
_entry.id   AF-A0A7J0CZT2-F1
#
_cell.length_a   1.000
_cell.length_b   1.000
_cell.length_c   1.000
_cell.angle_alpha   90.00
_cell.angle_beta   90.00
_cell.angle_gamma   90.00
#
_symmetry.space_group_name_H-M   'P 1'
#
loop_
_entity.id
_entity.type
_entity.pdbx_description
1 polymer ?
#
loop_
_entity_poly.entity_id
_entity_poly.type
_entity_poly.pdbx_seq_one_letter_code
_entity_poly.pdbx_strand_id
1 'polypeptide(L)'
;MSTDFDSFSNRGEYLSAFYFAEQLGDGLKKGVFATWANRESDEHDPRPTPRESVRTLRSTYLDEKYRGFFAEQAKADEQDDEYPEAAAFEARLNTYGDEEWCERVQDWHRQVLAALGFPSVSAEPTARTLTVHRAGREHEVTVAWHSDGIVALDCGWSASNDTALDADGYGRLLHPLRAGSGESYETGQALATWLFQSELGEEGGAAPRFVLLLCGGVIVLADRHAWGEGRYLSANLDAALERNDRRQHGELATIAGLFSHDVLAPAEDGKPPAIDALVKASRDNAVGVSGELREGLQKSVEIIANAVLKRLEDSGLDPRDIERPDLTFARQLTRESLRYLYRILFLLYAEARPELGILPADDGSYEAGYSMARLRELVERDELLTEETARNGFHLHASLDVLFKKVNNGYRPYGTEPNDGLPGDDEDTRRRKAKYRSEDRGLRFEPLRSELFERGSVRLIGNETRDPRSDEDNEPRWLDLRPRNSALHEVLRLLTLKKAERPGVERALSPTATSASTSSAPCTRG
;
A
#
# COMPACT_ATOMS: atom_id res chain seq x y z
N MET A 1 2.12 15.28 0.05
CA MET A 1 2.79 14.90 -1.22
C MET A 1 2.82 13.39 -1.19
N SER A 2 2.09 12.72 -2.09
CA SER A 2 2.10 11.26 -2.15
C SER A 2 3.50 10.78 -2.57
N THR A 3 4.04 9.80 -1.86
CA THR A 3 5.35 9.15 -2.10
C THR A 3 5.19 7.86 -2.90
N ASP A 4 4.34 7.90 -3.93
CA ASP A 4 4.13 6.78 -4.84
C ASP A 4 5.21 6.80 -5.92
N PHE A 5 6.35 6.18 -5.63
CA PHE A 5 7.45 6.00 -6.57
C PHE A 5 7.59 4.51 -6.89
N ASP A 6 7.52 4.18 -8.19
CA ASP A 6 7.61 2.78 -8.69
C ASP A 6 8.94 2.08 -8.33
N SER A 7 9.97 2.81 -7.89
CA SER A 7 11.24 2.19 -7.47
C SER A 7 11.13 1.42 -6.16
N PHE A 8 10.16 1.70 -5.29
CA PHE A 8 10.11 1.07 -3.98
C PHE A 8 9.22 -0.18 -3.97
N SER A 9 9.64 -1.17 -3.20
CA SER A 9 8.76 -2.27 -2.79
C SER A 9 8.69 -2.33 -1.27
N ASN A 10 7.49 -2.17 -0.73
CA ASN A 10 7.19 -2.23 0.70
C ASN A 10 6.58 -3.61 1.03
N ARG A 11 7.42 -4.65 1.05
CA ARG A 11 6.95 -6.03 1.15
C ARG A 11 6.40 -6.32 2.53
N GLY A 12 5.23 -6.96 2.57
CA GLY A 12 4.56 -7.38 3.80
C GLY A 12 4.13 -6.21 4.69
N GLU A 13 4.05 -4.98 4.16
CA GLU A 13 3.77 -3.77 4.91
C GLU A 13 4.79 -3.53 6.05
N TYR A 14 6.08 -3.52 5.69
CA TYR A 14 7.14 -3.07 6.61
C TYR A 14 6.80 -1.69 7.21
N LEU A 15 6.35 -0.79 6.34
CA LEU A 15 5.53 0.37 6.71
C LEU A 15 4.08 0.08 6.30
N SER A 16 3.09 0.53 7.06
CA SER A 16 1.69 0.47 6.65
C SER A 16 1.49 1.16 5.29
N ALA A 17 0.67 0.56 4.42
CA ALA A 17 0.47 1.05 3.05
C ALA A 17 0.04 2.52 3.00
N PHE A 18 -0.86 2.93 3.91
CA PHE A 18 -1.29 4.32 4.02
C PHE A 18 -0.14 5.26 4.41
N TYR A 19 0.67 4.90 5.42
CA TYR A 19 1.79 5.75 5.81
C TYR A 19 2.81 5.86 4.68
N PHE A 20 3.12 4.73 4.03
CA PHE A 20 4.06 4.67 2.93
C PHE A 20 3.65 5.58 1.76
N ALA A 21 2.38 5.54 1.35
CA ALA A 21 1.88 6.34 0.24
C ALA A 21 1.70 7.83 0.61
N GLU A 22 1.18 8.14 1.80
CA GLU A 22 0.65 9.48 2.07
C GLU A 22 1.42 10.30 3.11
N GLN A 23 2.24 9.66 3.96
CA GLN A 23 2.84 10.31 5.14
C GLN A 23 4.36 10.18 5.22
N LEU A 24 4.95 9.21 4.52
CA LEU A 24 6.39 8.96 4.54
C LEU A 24 7.17 10.23 4.17
N GLY A 25 6.76 10.91 3.10
CA GLY A 25 7.42 12.17 2.68
C GLY A 25 7.43 13.24 3.77
N ASP A 26 6.37 13.35 4.57
CA ASP A 26 6.31 14.32 5.67
C ASP A 26 7.09 13.85 6.91
N GLY A 27 7.15 12.53 7.15
CA GLY A 27 8.05 11.94 8.16
C GLY A 27 9.52 12.22 7.85
N LEU A 28 9.94 12.02 6.60
CA LEU A 28 11.31 12.31 6.16
C LEU A 28 11.65 13.80 6.22
N LYS A 29 10.70 14.68 5.85
CA LYS A 29 10.84 16.14 5.97
C LYS A 29 11.07 16.59 7.41
N LYS A 30 10.32 16.06 8.36
CA LYS A 30 10.46 16.40 9.79
C LYS A 30 11.71 15.79 10.42
N GLY A 31 12.28 14.74 9.81
CA GLY A 31 13.47 14.05 10.27
C GLY A 31 14.70 14.39 9.44
N VAL A 32 15.22 13.40 8.72
CA VAL A 32 16.54 13.45 8.08
C VAL A 32 16.68 14.57 7.05
N PHE A 33 15.62 14.91 6.30
CA PHE A 33 15.71 15.98 5.29
C PHE A 33 15.89 17.38 5.89
N ALA A 34 15.36 17.64 7.08
CA ALA A 34 15.61 18.89 7.79
C ALA A 34 17.08 18.96 8.26
N THR A 35 17.60 17.84 8.78
CA THR A 35 19.01 17.73 9.19
C THR A 35 19.96 17.97 8.01
N TRP A 36 19.68 17.35 6.86
CA TRP A 36 20.45 17.57 5.63
C TRP A 36 20.32 18.98 5.09
N ALA A 37 19.13 19.59 5.12
CA ALA A 37 18.95 20.98 4.69
C ALA A 37 19.82 21.94 5.50
N ASN A 38 19.93 21.73 6.81
CA ASN A 38 20.81 22.52 7.66
C ASN A 38 22.28 22.29 7.29
N ARG A 39 22.72 21.04 7.13
CA ARG A 39 24.12 20.70 6.77
C ARG A 39 24.53 21.27 5.41
N GLU A 40 23.67 21.14 4.40
CA GLU A 40 23.94 21.69 3.06
C GLU A 40 24.00 23.21 3.01
N SER A 41 23.40 23.88 4.00
CA SER A 41 23.46 25.35 4.13
C SER A 41 24.63 25.83 5.00
N ASP A 42 25.36 24.93 5.66
CA ASP A 42 26.47 25.28 6.54
C ASP A 42 27.78 25.40 5.74
N GLU A 43 28.26 26.63 5.57
CA GLU A 43 29.52 26.91 4.86
C GLU A 43 30.75 26.27 5.53
N HIS A 44 30.64 25.84 6.80
CA HIS A 44 31.73 25.21 7.55
C HIS A 44 31.73 23.67 7.47
N ASP A 45 30.70 23.06 6.89
CA ASP A 45 30.64 21.61 6.62
C ASP A 45 30.50 21.33 5.12
N PRO A 46 31.61 21.24 4.36
CA PRO A 46 31.56 21.05 2.91
C PRO A 46 31.23 19.60 2.50
N ARG A 47 30.94 18.70 3.45
CA ARG A 47 30.73 17.28 3.15
C ARG A 47 29.34 17.07 2.52
N PRO A 48 29.24 16.43 1.35
CA PRO A 48 27.96 16.21 0.69
C PRO A 48 27.03 15.34 1.54
N THR A 49 25.72 15.56 1.42
CA THR A 49 24.73 14.68 2.05
C THR A 49 24.52 13.39 1.27
N PRO A 50 24.02 12.32 1.91
CA PRO A 50 23.60 11.13 1.17
C PRO A 50 22.63 11.46 0.02
N ARG A 51 21.71 12.43 0.21
CA ARG A 51 20.81 12.85 -0.87
C ARG A 51 21.52 13.55 -2.04
N GLU A 52 22.66 14.21 -1.81
CA GLU A 52 23.48 14.78 -2.88
C GLU A 52 24.33 13.69 -3.56
N SER A 53 24.99 12.87 -2.76
CA SER A 53 25.90 11.81 -3.22
C SER A 53 25.19 10.73 -4.04
N VAL A 54 23.99 10.29 -3.66
CA VAL A 54 23.22 9.30 -4.44
C VAL A 54 22.92 9.80 -5.86
N ARG A 55 22.75 11.11 -6.07
CA ARG A 55 22.53 11.68 -7.42
C ARG A 55 23.75 11.54 -8.33
N THR A 56 24.95 11.43 -7.76
CA THR A 56 26.20 11.29 -8.51
C THR A 56 26.40 9.87 -9.05
N LEU A 57 25.73 8.87 -8.46
CA LEU A 57 25.82 7.48 -8.89
C LEU A 57 25.36 7.27 -10.34
N ARG A 58 24.44 8.11 -10.84
CA ARG A 58 23.86 7.98 -12.17
C ARG A 58 24.94 7.91 -13.26
N SER A 59 25.95 8.78 -13.21
CA SER A 59 26.94 8.86 -14.29
C SER A 59 27.80 7.62 -14.39
N THR A 60 28.11 6.98 -13.26
CA THR A 60 28.87 5.72 -13.26
C THR A 60 27.98 4.55 -13.64
N TYR A 61 26.77 4.49 -13.05
CA TYR A 61 25.89 3.35 -13.22
C TYR A 61 25.38 3.23 -14.66
N LEU A 62 24.82 4.29 -15.23
CA LEU A 62 24.21 4.25 -16.57
C LEU A 62 25.22 4.43 -17.71
N ASP A 63 26.51 4.37 -17.43
CA ASP A 63 27.49 4.18 -18.49
C ASP A 63 27.19 2.85 -19.19
N GLU A 64 27.07 2.88 -20.52
CA GLU A 64 26.69 1.72 -21.33
C GLU A 64 27.66 0.55 -21.13
N LYS A 65 28.94 0.83 -20.87
CA LYS A 65 29.96 -0.18 -20.60
C LYS A 65 29.92 -0.72 -19.17
N TYR A 66 29.14 -0.10 -18.29
CA TYR A 66 28.99 -0.49 -16.90
C TYR A 66 27.70 -1.29 -16.68
N ARG A 67 26.52 -0.64 -16.78
CA ARG A 67 25.24 -1.35 -16.60
C ARG A 67 24.89 -2.27 -17.77
N GLY A 68 25.31 -1.93 -18.99
CA GLY A 68 25.15 -2.81 -20.16
C GLY A 68 25.89 -4.12 -19.98
N PHE A 69 27.12 -4.08 -19.44
CA PHE A 69 27.90 -5.27 -19.12
C PHE A 69 27.17 -6.23 -18.17
N PHE A 70 26.61 -5.74 -17.05
CA PHE A 70 25.85 -6.60 -16.14
C PHE A 70 24.61 -7.21 -16.79
N ALA A 71 23.87 -6.42 -17.57
CA ALA A 71 22.68 -6.89 -18.27
C ALA A 71 23.00 -7.92 -19.37
N GLU A 72 24.14 -7.78 -20.04
CA GLU A 72 24.60 -8.75 -21.05
C GLU A 72 25.03 -10.07 -20.41
N GLN A 73 25.80 -10.04 -19.32
CA GLN A 73 26.23 -11.25 -18.62
C GLN A 73 25.06 -12.01 -17.98
N ALA A 74 24.12 -11.28 -17.37
CA ALA A 74 22.89 -11.86 -16.83
C ALA A 74 22.06 -12.56 -17.91
N LYS A 75 21.91 -11.94 -19.09
CA LYS A 75 21.22 -12.55 -20.24
C LYS A 75 21.95 -13.77 -20.82
N ALA A 76 23.28 -13.82 -20.72
CA ALA A 76 24.06 -14.97 -21.16
C ALA A 76 23.77 -16.19 -20.26
N ASP A 77 23.77 -16.00 -18.94
CA ASP A 77 23.39 -17.06 -18.00
C ASP A 77 21.91 -17.46 -18.14
N GLU A 78 20.98 -16.53 -18.40
CA GLU A 78 19.56 -16.86 -18.67
C GLU A 78 19.36 -17.69 -19.96
N GLN A 79 20.23 -17.54 -20.98
CA GLN A 79 20.20 -18.38 -22.18
C GLN A 79 20.71 -19.80 -21.90
N ASP A 80 21.69 -19.92 -21.01
CA ASP A 80 22.19 -21.23 -20.57
C ASP A 80 21.13 -21.99 -19.75
N ASP A 81 20.18 -21.29 -19.11
CA ASP A 81 19.03 -21.88 -18.40
C ASP A 81 18.05 -22.64 -19.32
N GLU A 82 18.09 -22.42 -20.65
CA GLU A 82 17.34 -23.21 -21.63
C GLU A 82 17.83 -24.67 -21.71
N TYR A 83 19.04 -24.96 -21.20
CA TYR A 83 19.67 -26.29 -21.18
C TYR A 83 20.16 -26.70 -19.77
N PRO A 84 19.25 -27.05 -18.84
CA PRO A 84 19.56 -27.26 -17.41
C PRO A 84 20.55 -28.39 -17.09
N GLU A 85 20.83 -29.29 -18.03
CA GLU A 85 21.79 -30.39 -17.85
C GLU A 85 23.26 -29.95 -18.04
N ALA A 86 23.51 -28.70 -18.42
CA ALA A 86 24.86 -28.16 -18.57
C ALA A 86 25.47 -27.78 -17.22
N ALA A 87 26.74 -28.14 -16.99
CA ALA A 87 27.51 -27.68 -15.82
C ALA A 87 27.57 -26.14 -15.70
N ALA A 88 27.31 -25.41 -16.79
CA ALA A 88 27.19 -23.96 -16.83
C ALA A 88 25.99 -23.43 -16.02
N PHE A 89 24.88 -24.18 -15.97
CA PHE A 89 23.64 -23.80 -15.27
C PHE A 89 23.86 -23.61 -13.76
N GLU A 90 24.49 -24.58 -13.09
CA GLU A 90 24.78 -24.47 -11.65
C GLU A 90 25.92 -23.48 -11.37
N ALA A 91 26.89 -23.37 -12.29
CA ALA A 91 28.10 -22.57 -12.12
C ALA A 91 27.93 -21.08 -12.44
N ARG A 92 26.87 -20.69 -13.17
CA ARG A 92 26.60 -19.30 -13.59
C ARG A 92 27.87 -18.63 -14.12
N LEU A 93 28.45 -19.24 -15.16
CA LEU A 93 29.83 -18.98 -15.63
C LEU A 93 30.07 -17.52 -16.04
N ASN A 94 29.03 -16.81 -16.46
CA ASN A 94 29.12 -15.43 -16.92
C ASN A 94 28.93 -14.41 -15.79
N THR A 95 28.38 -14.82 -14.65
CA THR A 95 28.14 -13.95 -13.48
C THR A 95 28.95 -14.40 -12.26
N TYR A 96 28.40 -15.25 -11.40
CA TYR A 96 29.06 -15.68 -10.15
C TYR A 96 30.34 -16.51 -10.39
N GLY A 97 30.46 -17.13 -11.56
CA GLY A 97 31.67 -17.84 -12.00
C GLY A 97 32.73 -16.93 -12.65
N ASP A 98 32.42 -15.66 -12.90
CA ASP A 98 33.32 -14.69 -13.53
C ASP A 98 33.91 -13.71 -12.51
N GLU A 99 35.24 -13.72 -12.39
CA GLU A 99 35.96 -12.88 -11.42
C GLU A 99 35.81 -11.38 -11.74
N GLU A 100 35.85 -11.00 -13.02
CA GLU A 100 35.72 -9.60 -13.44
C GLU A 100 34.31 -9.06 -13.10
N TRP A 101 33.27 -9.85 -13.34
CA TRP A 101 31.90 -9.51 -12.98
C TRP A 101 31.75 -9.34 -11.47
N CYS A 102 32.26 -10.29 -10.69
CA CYS A 102 32.21 -10.22 -9.23
C CYS A 102 32.93 -8.97 -8.69
N GLU A 103 34.11 -8.64 -9.21
CA GLU A 103 34.86 -7.43 -8.83
C GLU A 103 34.09 -6.15 -9.17
N ARG A 104 33.49 -6.08 -10.36
CA ARG A 104 32.69 -4.92 -10.80
C ARG A 104 31.44 -4.72 -9.96
N VAL A 105 30.71 -5.79 -9.63
CA VAL A 105 29.53 -5.73 -8.75
C VAL A 105 29.93 -5.25 -7.35
N GLN A 106 31.01 -5.79 -6.78
CA GLN A 106 31.51 -5.34 -5.47
C GLN A 106 31.93 -3.87 -5.49
N ASP A 107 32.59 -3.42 -6.56
CA ASP A 107 32.96 -2.02 -6.70
C ASP A 107 31.72 -1.11 -6.75
N TRP A 108 30.70 -1.51 -7.52
CA TRP A 108 29.42 -0.82 -7.55
C TRP A 108 28.78 -0.73 -6.16
N HIS A 109 28.72 -1.84 -5.43
CA HIS A 109 28.18 -1.89 -4.08
C HIS A 109 28.92 -0.97 -3.11
N ARG A 110 30.24 -0.88 -3.21
CA ARG A 110 31.03 0.09 -2.43
C ARG A 110 30.68 1.52 -2.76
N GLN A 111 30.49 1.85 -4.05
CA GLN A 111 30.08 3.19 -4.46
C GLN A 111 28.69 3.54 -3.91
N VAL A 112 27.75 2.59 -3.94
CA VAL A 112 26.40 2.75 -3.36
C VAL A 112 26.48 3.00 -1.86
N LEU A 113 27.22 2.19 -1.11
CA LEU A 113 27.42 2.37 0.34
C LEU A 113 28.07 3.73 0.65
N ALA A 114 29.12 4.11 -0.08
CA ALA A 114 29.77 5.40 0.09
C ALA A 114 28.82 6.57 -0.18
N ALA A 115 28.00 6.47 -1.24
CA ALA A 115 27.00 7.48 -1.57
C ALA A 115 25.86 7.56 -0.54
N LEU A 116 25.53 6.44 0.11
CA LEU A 116 24.58 6.38 1.23
C LEU A 116 25.19 6.82 2.57
N GLY A 117 26.46 7.23 2.58
CA GLY A 117 27.12 7.82 3.74
C GLY A 117 27.71 6.81 4.72
N PHE A 118 27.86 5.53 4.33
CA PHE A 118 28.52 4.54 5.17
C PHE A 118 30.01 4.88 5.33
N PRO A 119 30.55 4.94 6.56
CA PRO A 119 31.94 5.33 6.79
C PRO A 119 32.93 4.22 6.44
N SER A 120 34.15 4.59 6.04
CA SER A 120 35.28 3.66 5.89
C SER A 120 35.04 2.46 4.95
N VAL A 121 34.21 2.63 3.91
CA VAL A 121 33.99 1.59 2.89
C VAL A 121 35.32 1.28 2.20
N SER A 122 35.77 0.02 2.30
CA SER A 122 37.10 -0.41 1.89
C SER A 122 37.04 -1.64 0.98
N ALA A 123 38.02 -1.74 0.08
CA ALA A 123 38.25 -2.93 -0.73
C ALA A 123 39.03 -4.02 0.01
N GLU A 124 39.73 -3.65 1.08
CA GLU A 124 40.64 -4.52 1.81
C GLU A 124 39.90 -5.72 2.43
N PRO A 125 40.35 -6.97 2.19
CA PRO A 125 39.69 -8.16 2.71
C PRO A 125 39.49 -8.14 4.24
N THR A 126 40.47 -7.62 4.98
CA THR A 126 40.42 -7.53 6.45
C THR A 126 39.31 -6.62 6.96
N ALA A 127 38.99 -5.54 6.23
CA ALA A 127 37.89 -4.64 6.56
C ALA A 127 36.51 -5.21 6.18
N ARG A 128 36.49 -6.32 5.43
CA ARG A 128 35.32 -7.02 4.92
C ARG A 128 35.09 -8.36 5.61
N THR A 129 35.90 -8.70 6.61
CA THR A 129 35.71 -9.91 7.42
C THR A 129 35.00 -9.54 8.71
N LEU A 130 33.77 -10.02 8.86
CA LEU A 130 32.98 -9.89 10.07
C LEU A 130 33.08 -11.18 10.90
N THR A 131 33.60 -11.09 12.11
CA THR A 131 33.53 -12.16 13.10
C THR A 131 32.17 -12.15 13.80
N VAL A 132 31.50 -13.30 13.81
CA VAL A 132 30.26 -13.51 14.57
C VAL A 132 30.29 -14.80 15.36
N HIS A 133 29.53 -14.84 16.44
CA HIS A 133 29.32 -16.03 17.26
C HIS A 133 27.90 -16.55 17.09
N ARG A 134 27.76 -17.86 16.84
CA ARG A 134 26.45 -18.52 16.81
C ARG A 134 26.54 -19.88 17.50
N ALA A 135 25.68 -20.09 18.48
CA ALA A 135 25.66 -21.32 19.29
C ALA A 135 27.05 -21.67 19.87
N GLY A 136 27.77 -20.67 20.39
CA GLY A 136 29.09 -20.82 21.01
C GLY A 136 30.23 -21.12 20.03
N ARG A 137 30.01 -20.98 18.72
CA ARG A 137 31.05 -21.15 17.68
C ARG A 137 31.33 -19.82 16.99
N GLU A 138 32.60 -19.55 16.77
CA GLU A 138 33.08 -18.40 16.00
C GLU A 138 33.02 -18.70 14.50
N HIS A 139 32.56 -17.73 13.73
CA HIS A 139 32.46 -17.78 12.28
C HIS A 139 32.98 -16.48 11.68
N GLU A 140 33.80 -16.57 10.64
CA GLU A 140 34.19 -15.44 9.81
C GLU A 140 33.26 -15.35 8.59
N VAL A 141 32.65 -14.18 8.39
CA VAL A 141 31.72 -13.91 7.30
C VAL A 141 32.30 -12.78 6.44
N THR A 142 32.44 -13.01 5.14
CA THR A 142 32.81 -11.95 4.20
C THR A 142 31.59 -11.09 3.88
N VAL A 143 31.73 -9.78 4.05
CA VAL A 143 30.64 -8.80 3.93
C VAL A 143 31.08 -7.60 3.07
N ALA A 144 30.12 -6.82 2.56
CA ALA A 144 30.40 -5.57 1.86
C ALA A 144 30.85 -4.48 2.84
N TRP A 145 30.23 -4.44 4.02
CA TRP A 145 30.51 -3.48 5.08
C TRP A 145 29.86 -3.94 6.40
N HIS A 146 30.44 -3.56 7.54
CA HIS A 146 29.80 -3.75 8.85
C HIS A 146 30.24 -2.68 9.85
N SER A 147 29.31 -2.16 10.64
CA SER A 147 29.52 -1.33 11.85
C SER A 147 28.15 -1.00 12.43
N ASP A 148 28.10 -0.46 13.66
CA ASP A 148 26.89 0.16 14.23
C ASP A 148 25.65 -0.76 14.28
N GLY A 149 25.88 -2.08 14.36
CA GLY A 149 24.83 -3.09 14.32
C GLY A 149 24.20 -3.28 12.94
N ILE A 150 24.81 -2.79 11.88
CA ILE A 150 24.38 -2.94 10.49
C ILE A 150 25.42 -3.82 9.76
N VAL A 151 24.93 -4.74 8.92
CA VAL A 151 25.76 -5.59 8.06
C VAL A 151 25.28 -5.45 6.62
N ALA A 152 26.17 -5.16 5.68
CA ALA A 152 25.85 -5.14 4.25
C ALA A 152 26.44 -6.37 3.56
N LEU A 153 25.64 -7.07 2.76
CA LEU A 153 26.03 -8.27 2.04
C LEU A 153 26.07 -8.01 0.54
N ASP A 154 27.11 -8.51 -0.12
CA ASP A 154 27.22 -8.53 -1.57
C ASP A 154 26.42 -9.70 -2.14
N CYS A 155 25.29 -9.40 -2.77
CA CYS A 155 24.55 -10.34 -3.61
C CYS A 155 24.89 -10.12 -5.10
N GLY A 156 24.14 -10.76 -6.00
CA GLY A 156 24.31 -10.56 -7.44
C GLY A 156 23.81 -9.20 -7.94
N TRP A 157 23.43 -9.14 -9.22
CA TRP A 157 22.92 -7.91 -9.85
C TRP A 157 21.51 -8.11 -10.38
N SER A 158 20.54 -7.34 -9.89
CA SER A 158 19.17 -7.31 -10.39
C SER A 158 18.76 -5.89 -10.79
N ALA A 159 18.03 -5.76 -11.90
CA ALA A 159 17.36 -4.53 -12.32
C ALA A 159 15.90 -4.43 -11.84
N SER A 160 15.38 -5.43 -11.11
CA SER A 160 13.99 -5.49 -10.66
C SER A 160 13.87 -5.90 -9.19
N ASN A 161 12.94 -5.25 -8.47
CA ASN A 161 12.62 -5.59 -7.09
C ASN A 161 12.13 -7.04 -6.96
N ASP A 162 11.42 -7.56 -7.96
CA ASP A 162 10.78 -8.88 -7.89
C ASP A 162 11.79 -10.03 -7.94
N THR A 163 12.90 -9.84 -8.66
CA THR A 163 13.94 -10.86 -8.85
C THR A 163 15.14 -10.67 -7.91
N ALA A 164 15.20 -9.56 -7.15
CA ALA A 164 16.34 -9.22 -6.29
C ALA A 164 16.60 -10.23 -5.16
N LEU A 165 15.56 -10.93 -4.69
CA LEU A 165 15.68 -11.99 -3.66
C LEU A 165 15.44 -13.40 -4.21
N ASP A 166 15.43 -13.56 -5.53
CA ASP A 166 15.30 -14.89 -6.14
C ASP A 166 16.52 -15.76 -5.78
N ALA A 167 16.27 -16.89 -5.12
CA ALA A 167 17.32 -17.79 -4.66
C ALA A 167 18.06 -18.48 -5.81
N ASP A 168 17.38 -18.69 -6.94
CA ASP A 168 17.95 -19.36 -8.11
C ASP A 168 18.61 -18.38 -9.10
N GLY A 169 18.42 -17.07 -8.87
CA GLY A 169 18.96 -15.99 -9.71
C GLY A 169 19.80 -14.98 -8.93
N TYR A 170 19.34 -13.74 -8.87
CA TYR A 170 20.12 -12.57 -8.43
C TYR A 170 20.23 -12.41 -6.91
N GLY A 171 19.49 -13.20 -6.12
CA GLY A 171 19.54 -13.21 -4.66
C GLY A 171 20.68 -14.02 -4.06
N ARG A 172 21.52 -14.66 -4.89
CA ARG A 172 22.71 -15.40 -4.44
C ARG A 172 23.81 -14.44 -3.95
N LEU A 173 24.60 -14.92 -3.00
CA LEU A 173 25.75 -14.20 -2.45
C LEU A 173 26.95 -14.31 -3.39
N LEU A 174 27.74 -13.24 -3.46
CA LEU A 174 29.07 -13.34 -4.08
C LEU A 174 30.03 -14.17 -3.23
N HIS A 175 29.84 -14.15 -1.91
CA HIS A 175 30.64 -14.90 -0.95
C HIS A 175 29.73 -15.77 -0.06
N PRO A 176 29.37 -16.99 -0.49
CA PRO A 176 28.59 -17.91 0.32
C PRO A 176 29.27 -18.27 1.64
N LEU A 177 28.50 -18.33 2.73
CA LEU A 177 29.02 -18.72 4.04
C LEU A 177 28.96 -20.24 4.20
N ARG A 178 30.10 -20.86 4.54
CA ARG A 178 30.16 -22.26 5.00
C ARG A 178 30.33 -22.30 6.52
N ALA A 179 29.22 -22.42 7.25
CA ALA A 179 29.22 -22.42 8.72
C ALA A 179 29.71 -23.74 9.33
N GLY A 180 29.69 -24.85 8.58
CA GLY A 180 30.20 -26.14 9.06
C GLY A 180 30.15 -27.23 8.00
N SER A 181 30.42 -28.48 8.41
CA SER A 181 30.35 -29.64 7.52
C SER A 181 28.88 -29.90 7.10
N GLY A 182 28.50 -29.37 5.93
CA GLY A 182 27.14 -29.51 5.37
C GLY A 182 26.17 -28.39 5.72
N GLU A 183 26.61 -27.33 6.41
CA GLU A 183 25.80 -26.12 6.66
C GLU A 183 26.40 -24.97 5.82
N SER A 184 25.75 -24.65 4.70
CA SER A 184 26.11 -23.50 3.85
C SER A 184 24.92 -22.59 3.58
N TYR A 185 25.23 -21.31 3.34
CA TYR A 185 24.27 -20.26 3.04
C TYR A 185 24.70 -19.58 1.74
N GLU A 186 23.94 -19.85 0.67
CA GLU A 186 24.24 -19.40 -0.69
C GLU A 186 23.51 -18.11 -1.07
N THR A 187 22.49 -17.70 -0.31
CA THR A 187 21.63 -16.56 -0.65
C THR A 187 21.63 -15.49 0.43
N GLY A 188 21.46 -14.24 0.02
CA GLY A 188 21.41 -13.10 0.95
C GLY A 188 20.28 -13.22 1.96
N GLN A 189 19.11 -13.72 1.54
CA GLN A 189 17.96 -13.94 2.42
C GLN A 189 18.27 -14.98 3.52
N ALA A 190 18.92 -16.08 3.16
CA ALA A 190 19.26 -17.14 4.10
C ALA A 190 20.35 -16.68 5.08
N LEU A 191 21.39 -15.99 4.58
CA LEU A 191 22.45 -15.46 5.43
C LEU A 191 21.97 -14.32 6.34
N ALA A 192 21.08 -13.44 5.89
CA ALA A 192 20.47 -12.42 6.75
C ALA A 192 19.71 -13.06 7.94
N THR A 193 18.92 -14.10 7.65
CA THR A 193 18.19 -14.86 8.70
C THR A 193 19.15 -15.49 9.70
N TRP A 194 20.27 -16.03 9.22
CA TRP A 194 21.32 -16.60 10.06
C TRP A 194 22.04 -15.54 10.91
N LEU A 195 22.38 -14.39 10.32
CA LEU A 195 23.04 -13.28 11.00
C LEU A 195 22.17 -12.71 12.13
N PHE A 196 20.85 -12.60 11.95
CA PHE A 196 19.95 -12.12 13.02
C PHE A 196 19.88 -13.02 14.26
N GLN A 197 20.37 -14.25 14.14
CA GLN A 197 20.50 -15.24 15.21
C GLN A 197 21.95 -15.36 15.72
N SER A 198 22.85 -14.50 15.25
CA SER A 198 24.26 -14.47 15.61
C SER A 198 24.58 -13.22 16.44
N GLU A 199 25.73 -13.25 17.11
CA GLU A 199 26.25 -12.20 17.99
C GLU A 199 27.49 -11.59 17.33
N LEU A 200 27.55 -10.25 17.23
CA LEU A 200 28.64 -9.56 16.54
C LEU A 200 29.88 -9.43 17.44
N GLY A 201 31.06 -9.65 16.86
CA GLY A 201 32.35 -9.44 17.52
C GLY A 201 32.74 -10.59 18.43
N GLU A 202 32.18 -10.63 19.64
CA GLU A 202 32.50 -11.62 20.68
C GLU A 202 31.25 -12.38 21.16
N GLU A 203 31.47 -13.51 21.83
CA GLU A 203 30.38 -14.29 22.45
C GLU A 203 29.66 -13.46 23.52
N GLY A 204 28.33 -13.41 23.45
CA GLY A 204 27.47 -12.51 24.23
C GLY A 204 27.33 -11.10 23.66
N GLY A 205 27.90 -10.83 22.48
CA GLY A 205 27.78 -9.57 21.76
C GLY A 205 26.36 -9.25 21.29
N ALA A 206 26.15 -8.04 20.77
CA ALA A 206 24.86 -7.65 20.22
C ALA A 206 24.58 -8.34 18.88
N ALA A 207 23.33 -8.71 18.63
CA ALA A 207 22.91 -9.17 17.30
C ALA A 207 22.78 -8.00 16.32
N PRO A 208 23.01 -8.21 15.01
CA PRO A 208 22.82 -7.17 14.01
C PRO A 208 21.37 -6.68 13.99
N ARG A 209 21.18 -5.36 13.99
CA ARG A 209 19.87 -4.69 13.91
C ARG A 209 19.32 -4.70 12.48
N PHE A 210 20.19 -4.42 11.51
CA PHE A 210 19.84 -4.34 10.09
C PHE A 210 20.81 -5.16 9.24
N VAL A 211 20.28 -5.79 8.19
CA VAL A 211 21.10 -6.36 7.12
C VAL A 211 20.69 -5.69 5.81
N LEU A 212 21.65 -5.11 5.10
CA LEU A 212 21.46 -4.58 3.75
C LEU A 212 21.86 -5.65 2.74
N LEU A 213 20.96 -6.03 1.85
CA LEU A 213 21.26 -6.90 0.71
C LEU A 213 21.46 -6.02 -0.50
N LEU A 214 22.68 -5.99 -1.01
CA LEU A 214 23.06 -5.23 -2.19
C LEU A 214 22.95 -6.17 -3.39
N CYS A 215 21.90 -6.00 -4.19
CA CYS A 215 21.59 -6.82 -5.36
C CYS A 215 21.82 -6.01 -6.64
N GLY A 216 22.95 -5.31 -6.74
CA GLY A 216 23.32 -4.47 -7.88
C GLY A 216 22.40 -3.28 -8.06
N GLY A 217 21.45 -3.37 -8.98
CA GLY A 217 20.44 -2.34 -9.25
C GLY A 217 19.35 -2.24 -8.18
N VAL A 218 19.29 -3.15 -7.22
CA VAL A 218 18.32 -3.12 -6.11
C VAL A 218 19.03 -3.19 -4.77
N ILE A 219 18.55 -2.41 -3.80
CA ILE A 219 18.96 -2.51 -2.39
C ILE A 219 17.76 -2.96 -1.54
N VAL A 220 17.99 -3.92 -0.65
CA VAL A 220 16.96 -4.43 0.29
C VAL A 220 17.41 -4.18 1.72
N LEU A 221 16.52 -3.62 2.53
CA LEU A 221 16.67 -3.43 3.96
C LEU A 221 15.92 -4.53 4.71
N ALA A 222 16.68 -5.46 5.29
CA ALA A 222 16.18 -6.43 6.25
C ALA A 222 16.28 -5.84 7.66
N ASP A 223 15.14 -5.70 8.33
CA ASP A 223 15.03 -5.24 9.70
C ASP A 223 14.79 -6.45 10.62
N ARG A 224 15.66 -6.66 11.63
CA ARG A 224 15.55 -7.80 12.57
C ARG A 224 14.16 -7.95 13.21
N HIS A 225 13.47 -6.86 13.50
CA HIS A 225 12.14 -6.84 14.14
C HIS A 225 10.99 -7.17 13.18
N ALA A 226 11.21 -7.10 11.87
CA ALA A 226 10.16 -7.30 10.87
C ALA A 226 10.44 -8.49 9.93
N TRP A 227 11.71 -8.87 9.78
CA TRP A 227 12.19 -9.87 8.85
C TRP A 227 11.55 -11.26 9.03
N GLY A 228 11.38 -11.70 10.28
CA GLY A 228 10.75 -12.99 10.60
C GLY A 228 9.29 -13.10 10.15
N GLU A 229 8.64 -11.98 9.87
CA GLU A 229 7.27 -11.90 9.32
C GLU A 229 7.26 -11.76 7.78
N GLY A 230 8.43 -11.84 7.13
CA GLY A 230 8.58 -11.63 5.69
C GLY A 230 8.42 -10.16 5.26
N ARG A 231 8.58 -9.23 6.21
CA ARG A 231 8.44 -7.79 5.96
C ARG A 231 9.80 -7.13 5.76
N TYR A 232 9.95 -6.37 4.69
CA TYR A 232 11.17 -5.65 4.37
C TYR A 232 10.87 -4.49 3.40
N LEU A 233 11.85 -3.61 3.24
CA LEU A 233 11.79 -2.50 2.30
C LEU A 233 12.85 -2.68 1.23
N SER A 234 12.53 -2.47 -0.04
CA SER A 234 13.53 -2.40 -1.11
C SER A 234 13.37 -1.16 -1.96
N ALA A 235 14.46 -0.76 -2.60
CA ALA A 235 14.49 0.31 -3.59
C ALA A 235 15.28 -0.13 -4.82
N ASN A 236 14.69 0.11 -5.99
CA ASN A 236 15.28 -0.12 -7.30
C ASN A 236 16.08 1.12 -7.72
N LEU A 237 17.40 1.06 -7.47
CA LEU A 237 18.36 2.06 -7.89
C LEU A 237 18.48 2.13 -9.42
N ASP A 238 18.35 1.00 -10.14
CA ASP A 238 18.38 0.97 -11.62
C ASP A 238 17.33 1.93 -12.21
N ALA A 239 16.06 1.70 -11.86
CA ALA A 239 14.94 2.52 -12.32
C ALA A 239 14.99 3.96 -11.78
N ALA A 240 15.35 4.15 -10.51
CA ALA A 240 15.40 5.48 -9.91
C ALA A 240 16.52 6.35 -10.49
N LEU A 241 17.70 5.77 -10.77
CA LEU A 241 18.80 6.48 -11.41
C LEU A 241 18.47 6.79 -12.85
N GLU A 242 17.75 5.93 -13.59
CA GLU A 242 17.24 6.21 -14.93
C GLU A 242 16.30 7.42 -14.96
N ARG A 243 15.29 7.45 -14.08
CA ARG A 243 14.35 8.57 -13.94
C ARG A 243 15.01 9.84 -13.43
N ASN A 244 16.02 9.69 -12.57
CA ASN A 244 16.85 10.78 -12.06
C ASN A 244 16.07 11.92 -11.41
N ASP A 245 15.08 11.61 -10.55
CA ASP A 245 14.36 12.65 -9.82
C ASP A 245 15.23 13.26 -8.71
N ARG A 246 15.86 14.40 -9.05
CA ARG A 246 16.80 15.14 -8.20
C ARG A 246 16.13 16.17 -7.29
N ARG A 247 14.80 16.21 -7.20
CA ARG A 247 14.10 17.15 -6.29
C ARG A 247 14.55 16.93 -4.84
N GLN A 248 14.49 17.98 -4.01
CA GLN A 248 14.92 17.92 -2.60
C GLN A 248 14.16 16.89 -1.75
N HIS A 249 12.94 16.55 -2.16
CA HIS A 249 12.09 15.53 -1.56
C HIS A 249 11.60 14.52 -2.62
N GLY A 250 12.39 14.36 -3.69
CA GLY A 250 12.10 13.44 -4.79
C GLY A 250 12.48 11.99 -4.49
N GLU A 251 12.40 11.15 -5.52
CA GLU A 251 12.67 9.72 -5.43
C GLU A 251 14.06 9.40 -4.87
N LEU A 252 15.12 9.94 -5.46
CA LEU A 252 16.50 9.67 -5.03
C LEU A 252 16.77 10.16 -3.60
N ALA A 253 16.17 11.29 -3.21
CA ALA A 253 16.24 11.79 -1.85
C ALA A 253 15.52 10.85 -0.87
N THR A 254 14.38 10.28 -1.28
CA THR A 254 13.61 9.32 -0.49
C THR A 254 14.38 8.01 -0.29
N ILE A 255 15.08 7.53 -1.33
CA ILE A 255 15.96 6.35 -1.22
C ILE A 255 17.07 6.64 -0.21
N ALA A 256 17.79 7.75 -0.36
CA ALA A 256 18.81 8.15 0.62
C ALA A 256 18.20 8.25 2.04
N GLY A 257 17.00 8.84 2.16
CA GLY A 257 16.31 9.05 3.44
C GLY A 257 15.81 7.78 4.13
N LEU A 258 15.91 6.63 3.48
CA LEU A 258 15.52 5.32 4.03
C LEU A 258 16.72 4.37 4.22
N PHE A 259 17.73 4.48 3.37
CA PHE A 259 18.85 3.52 3.30
C PHE A 259 20.20 4.09 3.74
N SER A 260 20.29 5.38 4.07
CA SER A 260 21.56 6.00 4.50
C SER A 260 22.00 5.59 5.90
N HIS A 261 23.31 5.66 6.15
CA HIS A 261 23.88 5.47 7.48
C HIS A 261 23.29 6.46 8.50
N ASP A 262 23.09 7.72 8.12
CA ASP A 262 22.42 8.77 8.93
C ASP A 262 21.03 8.35 9.47
N VAL A 263 20.36 7.39 8.81
CA VAL A 263 19.00 6.94 9.15
C VAL A 263 18.99 5.60 9.89
N LEU A 264 19.92 4.70 9.53
CA LEU A 264 19.98 3.34 10.02
C LEU A 264 20.88 3.17 11.25
N ALA A 265 21.92 4.00 11.38
CA ALA A 265 22.82 3.93 12.52
C ALA A 265 22.17 4.53 13.77
N PRO A 266 22.45 4.00 14.97
CA PRO A 266 22.17 4.71 16.21
C PRO A 266 22.88 6.07 16.22
N ALA A 267 22.25 7.08 16.78
CA ALA A 267 22.91 8.38 16.93
C ALA A 267 24.04 8.32 17.97
N GLU A 268 25.01 9.23 17.87
CA GLU A 268 26.17 9.29 18.79
C GLU A 268 25.77 9.44 20.27
N ASP A 269 24.59 10.02 20.55
CA ASP A 269 24.02 10.16 21.90
C ASP A 269 23.27 8.90 22.39
N GLY A 270 23.35 7.79 21.64
CA GLY A 270 22.70 6.51 21.94
C GLY A 270 21.22 6.47 21.63
N LYS A 271 20.65 7.48 20.96
CA LYS A 271 19.26 7.42 20.49
C LYS A 271 19.09 6.31 19.45
N PRO A 272 17.89 5.69 19.41
CA PRO A 272 17.58 4.69 18.39
C PRO A 272 17.70 5.28 16.98
N PRO A 273 17.97 4.45 15.97
CA PRO A 273 18.01 4.85 14.56
C PRO A 273 16.78 5.68 14.14
N ALA A 274 16.96 6.66 13.26
CA ALA A 274 15.87 7.53 12.82
C ALA A 274 14.73 6.77 12.13
N ILE A 275 15.03 5.62 11.52
CA ILE A 275 14.02 4.73 10.92
C ILE A 275 13.01 4.20 11.95
N ASP A 276 13.38 4.04 13.22
CA ASP A 276 12.46 3.57 14.26
C ASP A 276 11.32 4.58 14.49
N ALA A 277 11.59 5.88 14.35
CA ALA A 277 10.56 6.91 14.42
C ALA A 277 9.59 6.84 13.24
N LEU A 278 10.08 6.51 12.03
CA LEU A 278 9.24 6.30 10.85
C LEU A 278 8.37 5.06 11.00
N VAL A 279 8.94 3.94 11.46
CA VAL A 279 8.20 2.69 11.72
C VAL A 279 7.15 2.89 12.81
N LYS A 280 7.48 3.61 13.89
CA LYS A 280 6.53 3.95 14.94
C LYS A 280 5.38 4.82 14.40
N ALA A 281 5.69 5.90 13.69
CA ALA A 281 4.67 6.75 13.09
C ALA A 281 3.79 5.98 12.11
N SER A 282 4.35 5.03 11.37
CA SER A 282 3.61 4.15 10.48
C SER A 282 2.59 3.27 11.20
N ARG A 283 2.98 2.70 12.34
CA ARG A 283 2.07 1.92 13.22
C ARG A 283 0.98 2.80 13.82
N ASP A 284 1.35 3.96 14.35
CA ASP A 284 0.40 4.91 14.96
C ASP A 284 -0.65 5.39 13.94
N ASN A 285 -0.23 5.65 12.70
CA ASN A 285 -1.13 6.02 11.60
C ASN A 285 -2.02 4.86 11.14
N ALA A 286 -1.53 3.62 11.13
CA ALA A 286 -2.36 2.46 10.81
C ALA A 286 -3.49 2.28 11.85
N VAL A 287 -3.17 2.50 13.13
CA VAL A 287 -4.16 2.43 14.22
C VAL A 287 -5.15 3.61 14.14
N GLY A 288 -4.67 4.83 13.88
CA GLY A 288 -5.51 6.02 13.74
C GLY A 288 -6.50 5.97 12.58
N VAL A 289 -6.06 5.47 11.41
CA VAL A 289 -6.91 5.29 10.22
C VAL A 289 -7.99 4.22 10.44
N SER A 290 -7.70 3.18 11.24
CA SER A 290 -8.69 2.15 11.58
C SER A 290 -9.83 2.71 12.46
N GLY A 291 -9.55 3.70 13.32
CA GLY A 291 -10.53 4.34 14.18
C GLY A 291 -11.50 5.23 13.40
N GLU A 292 -10.98 6.12 12.56
CA GLU A 292 -11.80 6.99 11.70
C GLU A 292 -12.62 6.20 10.69
N LEU A 293 -12.04 5.15 10.11
CA LEU A 293 -12.76 4.25 9.21
C LEU A 293 -13.89 3.52 9.96
N ARG A 294 -13.63 3.02 11.18
CA ARG A 294 -14.65 2.36 12.00
C ARG A 294 -15.80 3.31 12.36
N GLU A 295 -15.49 4.56 12.71
CA GLU A 295 -16.50 5.59 12.99
C GLU A 295 -17.30 5.95 11.73
N GLY A 296 -16.62 6.11 10.59
CA GLY A 296 -17.28 6.34 9.30
C GLY A 296 -18.20 5.20 8.88
N LEU A 297 -17.79 3.95 9.12
CA LEU A 297 -18.59 2.75 8.87
C LEU A 297 -19.81 2.69 9.79
N GLN A 298 -19.62 2.95 11.09
CA GLN A 298 -20.73 2.99 12.05
C GLN A 298 -21.77 4.06 11.67
N LYS A 299 -21.30 5.27 11.33
CA LYS A 299 -22.17 6.35 10.90
C LYS A 299 -22.87 6.05 9.58
N SER A 300 -22.22 5.35 8.66
CA SER A 300 -22.82 4.91 7.40
C SER A 300 -23.97 3.93 7.61
N VAL A 301 -23.81 2.97 8.53
CA VAL A 301 -24.90 2.04 8.91
C VAL A 301 -26.08 2.80 9.50
N GLU A 302 -25.82 3.78 10.38
CA GLU A 302 -26.85 4.61 10.99
C GLU A 302 -27.63 5.43 9.94
N ILE A 303 -26.94 6.06 9.00
CA ILE A 303 -27.58 6.83 7.91
C ILE A 303 -28.50 5.94 7.07
N ILE A 304 -28.02 4.74 6.68
CA ILE A 304 -28.82 3.78 5.90
C ILE A 304 -30.06 3.36 6.70
N ALA A 305 -29.90 3.00 7.97
CA ALA A 305 -31.01 2.59 8.83
C ALA A 305 -32.06 3.71 9.00
N ASN A 306 -31.60 4.93 9.29
CA ASN A 306 -32.48 6.10 9.44
C ASN A 306 -33.20 6.44 8.13
N ALA A 307 -32.55 6.26 6.98
CA ALA A 307 -33.19 6.45 5.68
C ALA A 307 -34.36 5.48 5.48
N VAL A 308 -34.19 4.19 5.83
CA VAL A 308 -35.27 3.19 5.76
C VAL A 308 -36.41 3.53 6.73
N LEU A 309 -36.08 3.86 7.98
CA LEU A 309 -37.08 4.24 8.99
C LEU A 309 -37.93 5.43 8.53
N LYS A 310 -37.29 6.46 7.97
CA LYS A 310 -37.99 7.62 7.43
C LYS A 310 -38.94 7.26 6.28
N ARG A 311 -38.55 6.34 5.40
CA ARG A 311 -39.41 5.87 4.30
C ARG A 311 -40.61 5.06 4.81
N LEU A 312 -40.43 4.31 5.89
CA LEU A 312 -41.51 3.58 6.54
C LEU A 312 -42.51 4.54 7.20
N GLU A 313 -42.01 5.55 7.91
CA GLU A 313 -42.82 6.62 8.49
C GLU A 313 -43.60 7.40 7.43
N ASP A 314 -42.94 7.79 6.32
CA ASP A 314 -43.59 8.43 5.15
C ASP A 314 -44.72 7.57 4.56
N SER A 315 -44.64 6.24 4.73
CA SER A 315 -45.64 5.27 4.27
C SER A 315 -46.78 5.05 5.28
N GLY A 316 -46.71 5.71 6.44
CA GLY A 316 -47.69 5.64 7.52
C GLY A 316 -47.66 4.33 8.31
N LEU A 317 -46.51 3.66 8.39
CA LEU A 317 -46.34 2.37 9.06
C LEU A 317 -45.30 2.46 10.19
N ASP A 318 -45.48 1.66 11.24
CA ASP A 318 -44.53 1.47 12.33
C ASP A 318 -43.63 0.24 12.04
N PRO A 319 -42.37 0.20 12.50
CA PRO A 319 -41.52 -0.99 12.42
C PRO A 319 -42.19 -2.31 12.83
N ARG A 320 -43.10 -2.27 13.81
CA ARG A 320 -43.85 -3.45 14.28
C ARG A 320 -44.81 -4.01 13.24
N ASP A 321 -45.28 -3.19 12.29
CA ASP A 321 -46.25 -3.60 11.27
C ASP A 321 -45.63 -4.54 10.22
N ILE A 322 -44.30 -4.52 10.07
CA ILE A 322 -43.55 -5.35 9.12
C ILE A 322 -42.52 -6.25 9.80
N GLU A 323 -42.56 -6.34 11.13
CA GLU A 323 -41.66 -7.19 11.91
C GLU A 323 -41.98 -8.68 11.70
N ARG A 324 -40.94 -9.51 11.63
CA ARG A 324 -41.09 -10.94 11.46
C ARG A 324 -40.99 -11.69 12.79
N PRO A 325 -41.70 -12.81 12.97
CA PRO A 325 -41.66 -13.59 14.21
C PRO A 325 -40.27 -14.13 14.57
N ASP A 326 -39.44 -14.41 13.57
CA ASP A 326 -38.12 -15.03 13.71
C ASP A 326 -36.98 -14.03 13.93
N LEU A 327 -37.21 -12.75 13.67
CA LEU A 327 -36.17 -11.71 13.79
C LEU A 327 -36.79 -10.33 14.00
N THR A 328 -36.38 -9.66 15.08
CA THR A 328 -36.85 -8.29 15.35
C THR A 328 -36.45 -7.34 14.23
N PHE A 329 -37.31 -6.34 13.96
CA PHE A 329 -37.07 -5.38 12.88
C PHE A 329 -35.70 -4.68 13.03
N ALA A 330 -35.37 -4.27 14.26
CA ALA A 330 -34.10 -3.61 14.56
C ALA A 330 -32.89 -4.49 14.20
N ARG A 331 -32.90 -5.78 14.58
CA ARG A 331 -31.80 -6.70 14.25
C ARG A 331 -31.72 -6.97 12.75
N GLN A 332 -32.87 -7.10 12.08
CA GLN A 332 -32.90 -7.24 10.63
C GLN A 332 -32.31 -6.02 9.93
N LEU A 333 -32.76 -4.82 10.30
CA LEU A 333 -32.31 -3.56 9.72
C LEU A 333 -30.82 -3.36 9.94
N THR A 334 -30.28 -3.58 11.14
CA THR A 334 -28.83 -3.48 11.38
C THR A 334 -28.04 -4.43 10.49
N ARG A 335 -28.46 -5.70 10.41
CA ARG A 335 -27.77 -6.71 9.58
C ARG A 335 -27.82 -6.37 8.10
N GLU A 336 -28.97 -5.91 7.61
CA GLU A 336 -29.15 -5.54 6.21
C GLU A 336 -28.42 -4.24 5.85
N SER A 337 -28.40 -3.24 6.74
CA SER A 337 -27.60 -2.02 6.58
C SER A 337 -26.10 -2.33 6.52
N LEU A 338 -25.60 -3.21 7.40
CA LEU A 338 -24.22 -3.69 7.34
C LEU A 338 -23.93 -4.40 6.01
N ARG A 339 -24.81 -5.32 5.59
CA ARG A 339 -24.65 -6.05 4.33
C ARG A 339 -24.65 -5.10 3.13
N TYR A 340 -25.57 -4.14 3.09
CA TYR A 340 -25.64 -3.13 2.04
C TYR A 340 -24.37 -2.28 1.98
N LEU A 341 -23.85 -1.88 3.15
CA LEU A 341 -22.58 -1.16 3.26
C LEU A 341 -21.40 -1.99 2.73
N TYR A 342 -21.31 -3.27 3.11
CA TYR A 342 -20.28 -4.18 2.60
C TYR A 342 -20.35 -4.39 1.09
N ARG A 343 -21.53 -4.38 0.48
CA ARG A 343 -21.66 -4.40 -0.99
C ARG A 343 -21.00 -3.19 -1.63
N ILE A 344 -21.21 -2.00 -1.06
CA ILE A 344 -20.59 -0.75 -1.56
C ILE A 344 -19.07 -0.81 -1.37
N LEU A 345 -18.61 -1.21 -0.19
CA LEU A 345 -17.18 -1.37 0.10
C LEU A 345 -16.50 -2.36 -0.85
N PHE A 346 -17.15 -3.48 -1.15
CA PHE A 346 -16.63 -4.47 -2.08
C PHE A 346 -16.48 -3.89 -3.49
N LEU A 347 -17.45 -3.12 -3.98
CA LEU A 347 -17.30 -2.42 -5.27
C LEU A 347 -16.12 -1.44 -5.25
N LEU A 348 -15.98 -0.65 -4.19
CA LEU A 348 -14.85 0.28 -4.01
C LEU A 348 -13.50 -0.45 -4.02
N TYR A 349 -13.43 -1.60 -3.35
CA TYR A 349 -12.23 -2.41 -3.28
C TYR A 349 -11.89 -3.06 -4.62
N ALA A 350 -12.88 -3.64 -5.30
CA ALA A 350 -12.71 -4.27 -6.61
C ALA A 350 -12.26 -3.27 -7.68
N GLU A 351 -12.71 -2.02 -7.61
CA GLU A 351 -12.31 -0.97 -8.56
C GLU A 351 -10.89 -0.48 -8.34
N ALA A 352 -10.44 -0.43 -7.08
CA ALA A 352 -9.06 -0.07 -6.74
C ALA A 352 -8.04 -1.17 -7.10
N ARG A 353 -8.50 -2.37 -7.46
CA ARG A 353 -7.67 -3.53 -7.81
C ARG A 353 -8.12 -4.18 -9.12
N PRO A 354 -7.88 -3.51 -10.27
CA PRO A 354 -8.26 -4.03 -11.59
C PRO A 354 -7.72 -5.44 -11.88
N GLU A 355 -6.58 -5.80 -11.28
CA GLU A 355 -5.96 -7.12 -11.39
C GLU A 355 -6.85 -8.28 -10.91
N LEU A 356 -7.89 -8.01 -10.09
CA LEU A 356 -8.85 -9.02 -9.67
C LEU A 356 -9.84 -9.41 -10.76
N GLY A 357 -9.98 -8.62 -11.83
CA GLY A 357 -10.88 -8.90 -12.96
C GLY A 357 -12.37 -8.93 -12.62
N ILE A 358 -12.78 -8.36 -11.47
CA ILE A 358 -14.17 -8.38 -10.97
C ILE A 358 -15.01 -7.30 -11.64
N LEU A 359 -14.42 -6.12 -11.85
CA LEU A 359 -15.04 -4.97 -12.52
C LEU A 359 -14.24 -4.65 -13.79
N PRO A 360 -14.90 -4.26 -14.90
CA PRO A 360 -14.23 -3.85 -16.14
C PRO A 360 -13.72 -2.41 -16.01
N ALA A 361 -12.73 -2.21 -15.13
CA ALA A 361 -12.21 -0.89 -14.79
C ALA A 361 -11.49 -0.18 -15.96
N ASP A 362 -11.08 -0.94 -16.97
CA ASP A 362 -10.42 -0.50 -18.21
C ASP A 362 -11.41 -0.14 -19.35
N ASP A 363 -12.71 -0.40 -19.19
CA ASP A 363 -13.73 -0.07 -20.19
C ASP A 363 -14.24 1.38 -20.03
N GLY A 364 -14.03 2.22 -21.05
CA GLY A 364 -14.46 3.62 -21.02
C GLY A 364 -15.97 3.85 -20.88
N SER A 365 -16.82 2.86 -21.20
CA SER A 365 -18.27 2.94 -20.96
C SER A 365 -18.63 2.63 -19.51
N TYR A 366 -17.89 1.73 -18.85
CA TYR A 366 -17.94 1.55 -17.40
C TYR A 366 -17.50 2.83 -16.70
N GLU A 367 -16.34 3.36 -17.09
CA GLU A 367 -15.75 4.56 -16.51
C GLU A 367 -16.71 5.76 -16.57
N ALA A 368 -17.30 6.02 -17.75
CA ALA A 368 -18.19 7.16 -17.95
C ALA A 368 -19.57 7.03 -17.28
N GLY A 369 -20.08 5.81 -17.07
CA GLY A 369 -21.48 5.57 -16.70
C GLY A 369 -21.71 5.00 -15.30
N TYR A 370 -20.79 4.14 -14.82
CA TYR A 370 -21.05 3.27 -13.67
C TYR A 370 -19.87 3.12 -12.71
N SER A 371 -18.69 3.69 -13.02
CA SER A 371 -17.54 3.63 -12.12
C SER A 371 -17.82 4.27 -10.76
N MET A 372 -17.20 3.71 -9.73
CA MET A 372 -17.15 4.33 -8.42
C MET A 372 -16.39 5.65 -8.49
N ALA A 373 -15.43 5.82 -9.40
CA ALA A 373 -14.79 7.10 -9.70
C ALA A 373 -15.81 8.17 -10.14
N ARG A 374 -16.76 7.84 -11.01
CA ARG A 374 -17.85 8.75 -11.40
C ARG A 374 -18.83 9.01 -10.25
N LEU A 375 -19.16 8.00 -9.46
CA LEU A 375 -19.96 8.17 -8.25
C LEU A 375 -19.25 9.05 -7.21
N ARG A 376 -17.91 8.97 -7.12
CA ARG A 376 -17.06 9.86 -6.30
C ARG A 376 -17.08 11.29 -6.84
N GLU A 377 -16.92 11.49 -8.15
CA GLU A 377 -16.99 12.82 -8.76
C GLU A 377 -18.36 13.50 -8.54
N LEU A 378 -19.44 12.71 -8.63
CA LEU A 378 -20.81 13.15 -8.31
C LEU A 378 -20.98 13.53 -6.84
N VAL A 379 -20.16 12.96 -5.95
CA VAL A 379 -20.22 13.16 -4.50
C VAL A 379 -19.26 14.26 -4.02
N GLU A 380 -18.21 14.58 -4.78
CA GLU A 380 -17.26 15.66 -4.49
C GLU A 380 -17.80 17.04 -4.83
N ARG A 381 -18.70 17.16 -5.81
CA ARG A 381 -19.31 18.43 -6.20
C ARG A 381 -20.61 18.69 -5.43
N ASP A 382 -20.54 19.47 -4.35
CA ASP A 382 -21.70 19.93 -3.55
C ASP A 382 -22.82 20.56 -4.42
N GLU A 383 -22.47 21.09 -5.59
CA GLU A 383 -23.33 21.82 -6.51
C GLU A 383 -24.46 20.95 -7.14
N LEU A 384 -24.32 19.62 -7.19
CA LEU A 384 -25.28 18.72 -7.86
C LEU A 384 -26.45 18.26 -6.97
N LEU A 385 -26.40 18.53 -5.66
CA LEU A 385 -27.53 18.35 -4.75
C LEU A 385 -28.24 19.67 -4.44
N THR A 386 -27.96 20.76 -5.16
CA THR A 386 -28.59 22.07 -4.87
C THR A 386 -30.12 22.05 -5.05
N GLU A 387 -30.64 21.23 -5.96
CA GLU A 387 -32.08 21.07 -6.17
C GLU A 387 -32.72 20.00 -5.28
N GLU A 388 -33.89 20.32 -4.71
CA GLU A 388 -34.66 19.44 -3.83
C GLU A 388 -35.10 18.13 -4.53
N THR A 389 -35.38 18.21 -5.83
CA THR A 389 -35.73 17.07 -6.70
C THR A 389 -34.57 16.08 -6.83
N ALA A 390 -33.34 16.56 -6.96
CA ALA A 390 -32.13 15.74 -7.06
C ALA A 390 -31.82 15.03 -5.73
N ARG A 391 -31.97 15.72 -4.60
CA ARG A 391 -31.79 15.15 -3.25
C ARG A 391 -32.79 14.03 -2.94
N ASN A 392 -34.04 14.21 -3.36
CA ASN A 392 -35.13 13.28 -3.10
C ASN A 392 -35.26 12.18 -4.18
N GLY A 393 -34.36 12.13 -5.17
CA GLY A 393 -34.32 11.06 -6.17
C GLY A 393 -33.77 9.72 -5.66
N PHE A 394 -33.73 8.73 -6.55
CA PHE A 394 -33.23 7.36 -6.31
C PHE A 394 -32.08 6.96 -7.24
N HIS A 395 -31.46 7.91 -7.93
CA HIS A 395 -30.44 7.65 -8.93
C HIS A 395 -29.28 6.81 -8.37
N LEU A 396 -28.71 7.22 -7.23
CA LEU A 396 -27.59 6.50 -6.60
C LEU A 396 -27.98 5.07 -6.22
N HIS A 397 -29.17 4.88 -5.66
CA HIS A 397 -29.67 3.54 -5.34
C HIS A 397 -29.84 2.70 -6.61
N ALA A 398 -30.41 3.26 -7.67
CA ALA A 398 -30.64 2.55 -8.92
C ALA A 398 -29.31 2.13 -9.58
N SER A 399 -28.30 3.02 -9.58
CA SER A 399 -26.96 2.71 -10.08
C SER A 399 -26.30 1.58 -9.30
N LEU A 400 -26.33 1.64 -7.96
CA LEU A 400 -25.79 0.58 -7.10
C LEU A 400 -26.51 -0.75 -7.29
N ASP A 401 -27.84 -0.73 -7.39
CA ASP A 401 -28.64 -1.95 -7.61
C ASP A 401 -28.32 -2.62 -8.95
N VAL A 402 -28.07 -1.82 -10.01
CA VAL A 402 -27.59 -2.35 -11.29
C VAL A 402 -26.22 -3.00 -11.11
N LEU A 403 -25.26 -2.32 -10.48
CA LEU A 403 -23.91 -2.86 -10.25
C LEU A 403 -23.94 -4.16 -9.44
N PHE A 404 -24.69 -4.21 -8.35
CA PHE A 404 -24.85 -5.42 -7.53
C PHE A 404 -25.37 -6.60 -8.35
N LYS A 405 -26.36 -6.36 -9.23
CA LYS A 405 -26.90 -7.39 -10.12
C LYS A 405 -25.89 -7.87 -11.14
N LYS A 406 -25.12 -6.96 -11.75
CA LYS A 406 -24.12 -7.27 -12.78
C LYS A 406 -22.93 -8.02 -12.20
N VAL A 407 -22.43 -7.61 -11.04
CA VAL A 407 -21.34 -8.31 -10.33
C VAL A 407 -21.77 -9.71 -9.89
N ASN A 408 -22.98 -9.88 -9.36
CA ASN A 408 -23.37 -11.19 -8.84
C ASN A 408 -23.75 -12.19 -9.94
N ASN A 409 -24.48 -11.72 -10.95
CA ASN A 409 -25.02 -12.59 -12.00
C ASN A 409 -24.18 -12.63 -13.27
N GLY A 410 -23.14 -11.78 -13.35
CA GLY A 410 -22.38 -11.54 -14.56
C GLY A 410 -23.13 -10.69 -15.58
N TYR A 411 -22.41 -10.26 -16.61
CA TYR A 411 -22.98 -9.55 -17.74
C TYR A 411 -22.14 -9.78 -18.99
N ARG A 412 -22.76 -10.43 -19.98
CA ARG A 412 -22.16 -10.78 -21.27
C ARG A 412 -23.15 -10.54 -22.40
N PRO A 413 -23.43 -9.28 -22.77
CA PRO A 413 -24.46 -8.96 -23.75
C PRO A 413 -24.18 -9.54 -25.15
N TYR A 414 -22.92 -9.79 -25.49
CA TYR A 414 -22.50 -10.28 -26.81
C TYR A 414 -22.02 -11.75 -26.82
N GLY A 415 -21.83 -12.37 -25.65
CA GLY A 415 -21.33 -13.75 -25.48
C GLY A 415 -19.86 -13.93 -25.92
N THR A 416 -19.11 -14.78 -25.22
CA THR A 416 -17.67 -14.98 -25.50
C THR A 416 -17.36 -16.26 -26.26
N GLU A 417 -18.17 -17.30 -26.09
CA GLU A 417 -17.94 -18.60 -26.71
C GLU A 417 -19.01 -18.96 -27.75
N PRO A 418 -18.72 -19.87 -28.70
CA PRO A 418 -19.71 -20.42 -29.64
C PRO A 418 -21.00 -20.90 -28.98
N ASN A 419 -20.94 -21.34 -27.73
CA ASN A 419 -22.04 -21.96 -26.98
C ASN A 419 -22.60 -21.08 -25.83
N ASP A 420 -22.25 -19.79 -25.76
CA ASP A 420 -22.64 -18.86 -24.67
C ASP A 420 -24.08 -18.30 -24.82
N GLY A 421 -25.02 -19.15 -25.24
CA GLY A 421 -26.44 -18.79 -25.37
C GLY A 421 -27.13 -18.75 -24.01
N LEU A 422 -27.84 -17.64 -23.71
CA LEU A 422 -28.64 -17.55 -22.51
C LEU A 422 -29.99 -18.29 -22.70
N PRO A 423 -30.56 -18.89 -21.64
CA PRO A 423 -31.92 -19.42 -21.69
C PRO A 423 -32.90 -18.29 -22.03
N GLY A 424 -33.51 -18.34 -23.22
CA GLY A 424 -34.42 -17.31 -23.73
C GLY A 424 -33.89 -16.48 -24.89
N ASP A 425 -32.64 -16.67 -25.33
CA ASP A 425 -32.16 -16.08 -26.58
C ASP A 425 -32.97 -16.66 -27.75
N ASP A 426 -33.61 -15.82 -28.56
CA ASP A 426 -34.22 -16.22 -29.84
C ASP A 426 -33.18 -16.31 -30.97
N GLU A 427 -33.60 -16.80 -32.13
CA GLU A 427 -32.71 -17.00 -33.28
C GLU A 427 -32.04 -15.70 -33.75
N ASP A 428 -32.76 -14.58 -33.68
CA ASP A 428 -32.24 -13.27 -34.06
C ASP A 428 -31.20 -12.75 -33.05
N THR A 429 -31.46 -12.95 -31.75
CA THR A 429 -30.51 -12.63 -30.67
C THR A 429 -29.22 -13.44 -30.78
N ARG A 430 -29.31 -14.74 -31.08
CA ARG A 430 -28.12 -15.58 -31.30
C ARG A 430 -27.33 -15.15 -32.53
N ARG A 431 -28.01 -14.82 -33.63
CA ARG A 431 -27.38 -14.31 -34.86
C ARG A 431 -26.70 -12.96 -34.63
N ARG A 432 -27.32 -12.08 -33.84
CA ARG A 432 -26.73 -10.79 -33.44
C ARG A 432 -25.50 -10.99 -32.55
N LYS A 433 -25.59 -11.82 -31.51
CA LYS A 433 -24.44 -12.19 -30.66
C LYS A 433 -23.28 -12.74 -31.49
N ALA A 434 -23.54 -13.68 -32.41
CA ALA A 434 -22.51 -14.23 -33.30
C ALA A 434 -21.88 -13.19 -34.24
N LYS A 435 -22.63 -12.18 -34.70
CA LYS A 435 -22.14 -11.10 -35.58
C LYS A 435 -21.31 -10.05 -34.83
N TYR A 436 -21.59 -9.82 -33.56
CA TYR A 436 -20.92 -8.81 -32.72
C TYR A 436 -19.91 -9.42 -31.72
N ARG A 437 -19.63 -10.74 -31.82
CA ARG A 437 -18.63 -11.45 -31.01
C ARG A 437 -17.23 -10.97 -31.38
N SER A 438 -16.65 -10.12 -30.53
CA SER A 438 -15.25 -9.69 -30.58
C SER A 438 -14.76 -9.64 -29.14
N GLU A 439 -13.61 -10.25 -28.89
CA GLU A 439 -12.96 -10.32 -27.56
C GLU A 439 -12.71 -8.92 -26.98
N ASP A 440 -12.64 -7.89 -27.83
CA ASP A 440 -12.29 -6.50 -27.50
C ASP A 440 -13.48 -5.52 -27.51
N ARG A 441 -14.73 -6.00 -27.56
CA ARG A 441 -15.90 -5.10 -27.62
C ARG A 441 -17.02 -5.46 -26.63
N GLY A 442 -17.06 -4.68 -25.56
CA GLY A 442 -18.26 -4.46 -24.74
C GLY A 442 -18.07 -4.76 -23.26
N LEU A 443 -18.84 -4.02 -22.45
CA LEU A 443 -18.85 -4.12 -21.00
C LEU A 443 -19.07 -5.57 -20.50
N ARG A 444 -18.09 -6.10 -19.76
CA ARG A 444 -18.06 -7.49 -19.27
C ARG A 444 -18.03 -7.54 -17.74
N PHE A 445 -18.88 -8.39 -17.16
CA PHE A 445 -18.81 -8.75 -15.74
C PHE A 445 -18.78 -10.26 -15.60
N GLU A 446 -17.81 -10.77 -14.84
CA GLU A 446 -17.77 -12.16 -14.44
C GLU A 446 -18.70 -12.41 -13.24
N PRO A 447 -19.50 -13.50 -13.24
CA PRO A 447 -20.45 -13.75 -12.16
C PRO A 447 -19.74 -14.19 -10.88
N LEU A 448 -19.85 -13.40 -9.82
CA LEU A 448 -19.24 -13.73 -8.52
C LEU A 448 -20.02 -14.81 -7.75
N ARG A 449 -21.34 -14.92 -7.96
CA ARG A 449 -22.24 -15.86 -7.25
C ARG A 449 -22.06 -15.84 -5.72
N SER A 450 -22.08 -14.66 -5.13
CA SER A 450 -21.88 -14.45 -3.69
C SER A 450 -23.20 -14.16 -2.97
N GLU A 451 -23.39 -14.82 -1.81
CA GLU A 451 -24.49 -14.54 -0.87
C GLU A 451 -24.54 -13.05 -0.44
N LEU A 452 -23.38 -12.37 -0.46
CA LEU A 452 -23.29 -10.94 -0.16
C LEU A 452 -24.20 -10.14 -1.08
N PHE A 453 -24.22 -10.45 -2.38
CA PHE A 453 -24.96 -9.72 -3.42
C PHE A 453 -26.29 -10.37 -3.80
N GLU A 454 -26.71 -11.44 -3.10
CA GLU A 454 -28.02 -12.03 -3.35
C GLU A 454 -29.14 -11.05 -3.03
N ARG A 455 -30.12 -10.99 -3.94
CA ARG A 455 -31.23 -10.04 -3.84
C ARG A 455 -32.02 -10.23 -2.53
N GLY A 456 -32.33 -11.48 -2.19
CA GLY A 456 -33.09 -11.82 -0.98
C GLY A 456 -32.36 -11.59 0.35
N SER A 457 -31.07 -11.26 0.33
CA SER A 457 -30.24 -11.03 1.51
C SER A 457 -30.37 -9.62 2.09
N VAL A 458 -31.04 -8.70 1.38
CA VAL A 458 -31.38 -7.33 1.81
C VAL A 458 -32.78 -7.00 1.29
N ARG A 459 -33.80 -7.00 2.15
CA ARG A 459 -35.21 -6.80 1.78
C ARG A 459 -35.77 -5.43 2.20
N LEU A 460 -35.29 -4.90 3.33
CA LEU A 460 -35.71 -3.62 3.91
C LEU A 460 -35.10 -2.41 3.18
N ILE A 461 -33.97 -2.59 2.50
CA ILE A 461 -33.30 -1.53 1.74
C ILE A 461 -33.57 -1.77 0.26
N GLY A 462 -34.77 -1.37 -0.18
CA GLY A 462 -35.25 -1.68 -1.53
C GLY A 462 -36.77 -1.52 -1.67
N ASN A 463 -37.33 -2.21 -2.66
CA ASN A 463 -38.76 -2.25 -2.94
C ASN A 463 -39.35 -3.67 -2.80
N GLU A 464 -38.79 -4.47 -1.89
CA GLU A 464 -39.12 -5.91 -1.70
C GLU A 464 -39.73 -6.21 -0.35
N THR A 465 -40.10 -5.18 0.40
CA THR A 465 -40.85 -5.34 1.64
C THR A 465 -42.33 -5.34 1.29
N ARG A 466 -43.04 -6.44 1.57
CA ARG A 466 -44.48 -6.56 1.31
C ARG A 466 -45.23 -5.55 2.18
N ASP A 467 -46.18 -4.83 1.59
CA ASP A 467 -47.05 -3.93 2.34
C ASP A 467 -48.00 -4.79 3.20
N PRO A 468 -47.99 -4.66 4.54
CA PRO A 468 -48.83 -5.46 5.43
C PRO A 468 -50.33 -5.16 5.24
N ARG A 469 -50.66 -4.04 4.58
CA ARG A 469 -52.05 -3.66 4.25
C ARG A 469 -52.54 -4.32 2.95
N SER A 470 -51.69 -5.10 2.28
CA SER A 470 -52.07 -5.83 1.07
C SER A 470 -52.88 -7.06 1.43
N ASP A 471 -54.13 -7.11 0.95
CA ASP A 471 -55.02 -8.27 1.12
C ASP A 471 -54.47 -9.54 0.44
N GLU A 472 -54.83 -10.72 0.92
CA GLU A 472 -54.38 -12.01 0.37
C GLU A 472 -55.06 -12.33 -0.98
N ASP A 473 -56.24 -11.74 -1.23
CA ASP A 473 -57.04 -11.96 -2.43
C ASP A 473 -56.65 -11.05 -3.61
N ASN A 474 -55.71 -10.11 -3.43
CA ASN A 474 -55.28 -9.14 -4.45
C ASN A 474 -53.77 -9.28 -4.79
N GLU A 475 -53.35 -8.67 -5.91
CA GLU A 475 -51.93 -8.61 -6.26
C GLU A 475 -51.11 -7.96 -5.13
N PRO A 476 -49.98 -8.58 -4.72
CA PRO A 476 -49.19 -8.10 -3.58
C PRO A 476 -48.59 -6.73 -3.86
N ARG A 477 -48.85 -5.78 -2.96
CA ARG A 477 -48.22 -4.46 -2.96
C ARG A 477 -46.89 -4.48 -2.20
N TRP A 478 -45.94 -3.66 -2.66
CA TRP A 478 -44.59 -3.56 -2.09
C TRP A 478 -44.29 -2.13 -1.65
N LEU A 479 -43.67 -2.00 -0.49
CA LEU A 479 -43.22 -0.72 0.05
C LEU A 479 -41.95 -0.26 -0.66
N ASP A 480 -41.85 1.04 -0.94
CA ASP A 480 -40.64 1.66 -1.48
C ASP A 480 -39.79 2.29 -0.34
N LEU A 481 -38.91 1.46 0.21
CA LEU A 481 -38.00 1.79 1.31
C LEU A 481 -36.59 2.14 0.83
N ARG A 482 -36.42 2.42 -0.46
CA ARG A 482 -35.11 2.79 -1.02
C ARG A 482 -34.59 4.07 -0.35
N PRO A 483 -33.32 4.08 0.09
CA PRO A 483 -32.64 5.30 0.50
C PRO A 483 -32.64 6.35 -0.62
N ARG A 484 -32.84 7.61 -0.24
CA ARG A 484 -32.78 8.76 -1.15
C ARG A 484 -31.33 9.09 -1.53
N ASN A 485 -31.15 9.83 -2.60
CA ASN A 485 -29.85 10.31 -3.04
C ASN A 485 -29.09 11.06 -1.93
N SER A 486 -29.76 11.87 -1.11
CA SER A 486 -29.13 12.58 0.02
C SER A 486 -28.46 11.65 1.02
N ALA A 487 -29.13 10.56 1.42
CA ALA A 487 -28.60 9.59 2.37
C ALA A 487 -27.42 8.80 1.77
N LEU A 488 -27.57 8.30 0.53
CA LEU A 488 -26.49 7.54 -0.12
C LEU A 488 -25.29 8.42 -0.46
N HIS A 489 -25.50 9.69 -0.78
CA HIS A 489 -24.43 10.64 -0.98
C HIS A 489 -23.61 10.85 0.30
N GLU A 490 -24.25 11.00 1.47
CA GLU A 490 -23.54 11.11 2.75
C GLU A 490 -22.76 9.83 3.08
N VAL A 491 -23.35 8.65 2.86
CA VAL A 491 -22.67 7.36 3.02
C VAL A 491 -21.45 7.28 2.12
N LEU A 492 -21.59 7.59 0.82
CA LEU A 492 -20.46 7.56 -0.11
C LEU A 492 -19.36 8.52 0.32
N ARG A 493 -19.69 9.74 0.80
CA ARG A 493 -18.68 10.67 1.36
C ARG A 493 -17.91 10.07 2.52
N LEU A 494 -18.60 9.45 3.48
CA LEU A 494 -17.94 8.84 4.64
C LEU A 494 -17.00 7.70 4.25
N LEU A 495 -17.26 7.04 3.13
CA LEU A 495 -16.44 5.95 2.61
C LEU A 495 -15.30 6.40 1.70
N THR A 496 -15.42 7.57 1.05
CA THR A 496 -14.49 7.99 -0.02
C THR A 496 -13.70 9.26 0.29
N LEU A 497 -14.18 10.11 1.20
CA LEU A 497 -13.52 11.37 1.55
C LEU A 497 -13.03 11.30 2.99
N LYS A 498 -11.72 11.53 3.16
CA LYS A 498 -11.18 11.92 4.47
C LYS A 498 -11.97 13.13 4.94
N LYS A 499 -12.41 13.12 6.20
CA LYS A 499 -13.06 14.27 6.83
C LYS A 499 -12.14 15.47 6.65
N ALA A 500 -12.49 16.39 5.75
CA ALA A 500 -11.78 17.65 5.65
C ALA A 500 -12.01 18.36 6.98
N GLU A 501 -10.95 18.51 7.78
CA GLU A 501 -10.99 19.43 8.92
C GLU A 501 -11.27 20.82 8.35
N ARG A 502 -12.49 21.32 8.58
CA ARG A 502 -12.83 22.71 8.27
C ARG A 502 -11.93 23.60 9.13
N PRO A 503 -11.09 24.49 8.55
CA PRO A 503 -10.35 25.44 9.35
C PRO A 503 -11.31 26.48 9.91
N GLY A 504 -11.34 26.58 11.23
CA GLY A 504 -11.71 27.79 11.99
C GLY A 504 -13.12 28.34 11.82
N VAL A 505 -14.05 27.91 12.68
CA VAL A 505 -15.07 28.83 13.17
C VAL A 505 -14.59 29.32 14.53
N GLU A 506 -14.12 30.57 14.55
CA GLU A 506 -13.78 31.32 15.76
C GLU A 506 -14.88 31.17 16.81
N ARG A 507 -14.52 30.52 17.91
CA ARG A 507 -15.26 30.61 19.17
C ARG A 507 -14.65 31.76 19.96
N ALA A 508 -15.24 32.95 19.85
CA ALA A 508 -15.01 34.02 20.80
C ALA A 508 -16.34 34.72 21.10
N LEU A 509 -16.83 34.55 22.33
CA LEU A 509 -17.30 35.63 23.20
C LEU A 509 -17.69 35.08 24.58
N SER A 510 -16.82 35.38 25.56
CA SER A 510 -17.09 35.70 26.98
C SER A 510 -17.46 34.55 27.94
N PRO A 511 -17.06 34.59 29.24
CA PRO A 511 -16.99 35.79 30.09
C PRO A 511 -15.75 35.93 31.00
N THR A 512 -15.32 37.16 31.26
CA THR A 512 -14.50 37.51 32.43
C THR A 512 -15.40 38.05 33.53
N ALA A 513 -15.59 37.25 34.58
CA ALA A 513 -16.03 37.71 35.88
C ALA A 513 -14.78 37.99 36.72
N THR A 514 -14.55 39.24 37.10
CA THR A 514 -13.52 39.61 38.08
C THR A 514 -14.22 40.25 39.26
N SER A 515 -14.23 39.55 40.40
CA SER A 515 -14.60 40.09 41.70
C SER A 515 -13.58 39.63 42.74
N ALA A 516 -12.74 40.55 43.19
CA ALA A 516 -12.03 40.60 44.47
C ALA A 516 -11.17 41.87 44.46
N SER A 517 -10.90 42.61 45.53
CA SER A 517 -11.48 42.78 46.86
C SER A 517 -10.81 44.05 47.41
N THR A 518 -11.60 44.87 48.08
CA THR A 518 -11.26 46.06 48.87
C THR A 518 -10.06 45.92 49.83
N SER A 519 -9.24 46.97 49.96
CA SER A 519 -9.09 47.78 51.20
C SER A 519 -7.77 48.57 51.24
N SER A 520 -7.85 49.91 51.20
CA SER A 520 -7.36 50.82 52.27
C SER A 520 -7.40 52.29 51.82
N ALA A 521 -8.31 53.07 52.43
CA ALA A 521 -8.31 54.54 52.50
C ALA A 521 -7.21 55.02 53.50
N PRO A 522 -6.96 56.33 53.78
CA PRO A 522 -7.80 57.52 53.51
C PRO A 522 -7.04 58.81 53.08
N CYS A 523 -7.79 59.80 52.55
CA CYS A 523 -7.66 61.19 53.00
C CYS A 523 -8.79 62.09 52.50
N THR A 524 -9.26 62.92 53.41
CA THR A 524 -10.35 63.89 53.39
C THR A 524 -10.20 65.07 52.41
N ARG A 525 -11.32 65.50 51.81
CA ARG A 525 -11.82 66.90 51.78
C ARG A 525 -13.20 66.96 51.11
N GLY A 526 -14.17 67.57 51.79
CA GLY A 526 -15.50 67.93 51.26
C GLY A 526 -16.63 67.32 52.06
#